data_AF-A0A317FGQ3-F1
#
_entry.id   AF-A0A317FGQ3-F1
#
_cell.length_a   1.000
_cell.length_b   1.000
_cell.length_c   1.000
_cell.angle_alpha   90.00
_cell.angle_beta   90.00
_cell.angle_gamma   90.00
#
_symmetry.space_group_name_H-M   'P 1'
#
loop_
_entity.id
_entity.type
_entity.pdbx_description
1 polymer ?
#
loop_
_entity_poly.entity_id
_entity_poly.type
_entity_poly.pdbx_seq_one_letter_code
_entity_poly.pdbx_strand_id
1 'polypeptide(L)' 'MTDREARAARNQQKSLEAFLQQKVRFDAMVAELQQMSADHFGADPEDVLWGKAATLEHWNSRLASVTDCYFKRGEFAE' A
#
# COMPACT_ATOMS: atom_id res chain seq x y z
N MET A 1 -7.17 33.17 -23.16
CA MET A 1 -6.64 31.88 -22.71
C MET A 1 -5.91 31.26 -23.88
N THR A 2 -4.59 31.10 -23.80
CA THR A 2 -3.77 30.59 -24.92
C THR A 2 -3.87 29.07 -25.02
N ASP A 3 -3.70 28.50 -26.22
CA ASP A 3 -3.72 27.04 -26.46
C ASP A 3 -2.77 26.27 -25.51
N ARG A 4 -1.63 26.89 -25.19
CA ARG A 4 -0.64 26.35 -24.26
C ARG A 4 -1.17 26.18 -22.82
N GLU A 5 -1.93 27.15 -22.32
CA GLU A 5 -2.54 27.10 -20.98
C GLU A 5 -3.63 26.01 -20.91
N ALA A 6 -4.44 25.89 -21.96
CA ALA A 6 -5.46 24.84 -22.05
C ALA A 6 -4.83 23.43 -22.13
N ARG A 7 -3.69 23.29 -22.83
CA ARG A 7 -2.93 22.02 -22.87
C ARG A 7 -2.29 21.68 -21.52
N ALA A 8 -1.75 22.67 -20.80
CA ALA A 8 -1.18 22.47 -19.48
C ALA A 8 -2.24 21.99 -18.47
N ALA A 9 -3.42 22.64 -18.46
CA ALA A 9 -4.54 22.25 -17.59
C ALA A 9 -5.02 20.81 -17.87
N ARG A 10 -5.16 20.43 -19.16
CA ARG A 10 -5.52 19.05 -19.53
C ARG A 10 -4.46 18.02 -19.10
N ASN A 11 -3.18 18.37 -19.17
CA ASN A 11 -2.11 17.48 -18.73
C ASN A 11 -2.13 17.29 -17.21
N GLN A 12 -2.34 18.37 -16.45
CA GLN A 12 -2.49 18.31 -14.99
C GLN A 12 -3.68 17.44 -14.58
N GLN A 13 -4.83 17.58 -15.25
CA GLN A 13 -6.00 16.77 -14.99
C GLN A 13 -5.72 15.27 -15.22
N LYS A 14 -5.04 14.92 -16.30
CA LYS A 14 -4.65 13.53 -16.59
C LYS A 14 -3.67 12.97 -15.56
N SER A 15 -2.69 13.77 -15.13
CA SER A 15 -1.75 13.38 -14.08
C SER A 15 -2.46 13.15 -12.74
N LEU A 16 -3.42 14.01 -12.39
CA LEU A 16 -4.23 13.87 -11.18
C LEU A 16 -5.10 12.60 -11.23
N GLU A 17 -5.76 12.35 -12.35
CA GLU A 17 -6.58 11.15 -12.53
C GLU A 17 -5.73 9.88 -12.41
N ALA A 18 -4.57 9.84 -13.07
CA ALA A 18 -3.64 8.71 -12.97
C ALA A 18 -3.15 8.49 -11.53
N PHE A 19 -2.84 9.57 -10.81
CA PHE A 19 -2.46 9.49 -9.39
C PHE A 19 -3.59 8.93 -8.53
N LEU A 20 -4.81 9.43 -8.67
CA LEU A 20 -5.98 8.95 -7.92
C LEU A 20 -6.27 7.48 -8.21
N GLN A 21 -6.15 7.04 -9.46
CA GLN A 21 -6.29 5.62 -9.82
C GLN A 21 -5.25 4.75 -9.09
N GLN A 22 -3.98 5.17 -9.04
CA GLN A 22 -2.96 4.44 -8.28
C GLN A 22 -3.25 4.45 -6.78
N LYS A 23 -3.74 5.58 -6.23
CA LYS A 23 -4.11 5.66 -4.82
C LYS A 23 -5.25 4.70 -4.48
N VAL A 24 -6.32 4.68 -5.27
CA VAL A 24 -7.45 3.77 -5.07
C VAL A 24 -6.98 2.31 -5.09
N ARG A 25 -6.09 1.95 -6.01
CA ARG A 25 -5.50 0.62 -6.06
C ARG A 25 -4.67 0.30 -4.82
N PHE A 26 -3.87 1.25 -4.33
CA PHE A 26 -3.10 1.08 -3.10
C PHE A 26 -4.01 0.90 -1.88
N ASP A 27 -5.03 1.75 -1.72
CA ASP A 27 -5.98 1.68 -0.62
C ASP A 27 -6.74 0.33 -0.63
N ALA A 28 -7.09 -0.19 -1.81
CA ALA A 28 -7.73 -1.51 -1.95
C ALA A 28 -6.83 -2.65 -1.45
N MET A 29 -5.55 -2.65 -1.84
CA MET A 29 -4.59 -3.67 -1.36
C MET A 29 -4.39 -3.60 0.16
N VAL A 30 -4.41 -2.40 0.75
CA VAL A 30 -4.34 -2.22 2.21
C VAL A 30 -5.59 -2.79 2.89
N ALA A 31 -6.77 -2.56 2.33
CA ALA A 31 -8.02 -3.11 2.85
C ALA A 31 -8.05 -4.65 2.78
N GLU A 32 -7.56 -5.24 1.68
CA GLU A 32 -7.40 -6.69 1.55
C GLU A 32 -6.48 -7.27 2.63
N LEU A 33 -5.35 -6.61 2.92
CA LEU A 33 -4.43 -7.03 3.98
C LEU A 33 -5.09 -6.97 5.37
N GLN A 34 -5.90 -5.96 5.64
CA GLN A 34 -6.63 -5.86 6.90
C GLN A 34 -7.67 -6.97 7.04
N GLN A 35 -8.41 -7.27 5.96
CA GLN A 35 -9.38 -8.36 5.96
C GLN A 35 -8.70 -9.72 6.13
N MET A 36 -7.60 -9.99 5.42
CA MET A 36 -6.77 -11.18 5.62
C MET A 36 -6.31 -11.30 7.08
N SER A 37 -5.87 -10.19 7.67
CA SER A 37 -5.44 -10.19 9.08
C SER A 37 -6.58 -10.57 10.03
N ALA A 38 -7.79 -10.04 9.79
CA ALA A 38 -8.96 -10.35 10.61
C ALA A 38 -9.44 -11.80 10.43
N ASP A 39 -9.43 -12.32 9.19
CA ASP A 39 -9.89 -13.68 8.89
C ASP A 39 -8.92 -14.76 9.39
N HIS A 40 -7.61 -14.55 9.21
CA HIS A 40 -6.60 -15.57 9.52
C HIS A 40 -6.02 -15.49 10.94
N PHE A 41 -6.07 -14.31 11.59
CA PHE A 41 -5.51 -14.10 12.93
C PHE A 41 -6.52 -13.55 13.94
N GLY A 42 -7.77 -13.30 13.55
CA GLY A 42 -8.76 -12.60 14.37
C GLY A 42 -9.61 -13.47 15.30
N ALA A 43 -9.46 -14.79 15.32
CA ALA A 43 -10.22 -15.65 16.21
C ALA A 43 -9.45 -16.91 16.60
N ASP A 44 -9.59 -17.28 17.87
CA ASP A 44 -9.12 -18.50 18.53
C ASP A 44 -7.62 -18.58 18.89
N PRO A 45 -7.25 -18.14 20.11
CA PRO A 45 -5.93 -18.41 20.70
C PRO A 45 -5.63 -19.92 20.86
N GLU A 46 -6.65 -20.77 20.70
CA GLU A 46 -6.58 -22.24 20.78
C GLU A 46 -6.16 -22.89 19.44
N ASP A 47 -6.32 -22.18 18.33
CA ASP A 47 -6.02 -22.61 16.95
C ASP A 47 -4.67 -22.05 16.45
N VAL A 48 -3.91 -21.39 17.32
CA VAL A 48 -2.55 -20.88 17.03
C VAL A 48 -1.55 -22.02 17.09
N LEU A 49 -1.60 -22.88 16.06
CA LEU A 49 -0.53 -23.83 15.80
C LEU A 49 0.74 -23.04 15.43
N TRP A 50 1.91 -23.48 15.92
CA TRP A 50 3.23 -22.87 15.62
C TRP A 50 3.46 -22.54 14.13
N GLY A 51 2.83 -23.28 13.21
CA GLY A 51 2.85 -22.99 11.76
C GLY A 51 2.18 -21.67 11.35
N LYS A 52 1.16 -21.20 12.09
CA LYS A 52 0.55 -19.88 11.87
C LYS A 52 1.47 -18.75 12.32
N ALA A 53 2.26 -18.95 13.37
CA ALA A 53 3.25 -17.97 13.84
C ALA A 53 4.38 -17.76 12.82
N ALA A 54 4.94 -18.82 12.25
CA ALA A 54 5.96 -18.72 11.20
C ALA A 54 5.41 -18.03 9.92
N THR A 55 4.15 -18.30 9.58
CA THR A 55 3.48 -17.65 8.45
C THR A 55 3.30 -16.15 8.71
N LEU A 56 2.89 -15.75 9.93
CA LEU A 56 2.76 -14.35 10.31
C LEU A 56 4.10 -13.62 10.32
N GLU A 57 5.17 -14.25 10.81
CA GLU A 57 6.53 -13.69 10.76
C GLU A 57 6.98 -13.40 9.32
N HIS A 58 6.71 -14.32 8.38
CA HIS A 58 7.01 -14.12 6.97
C HIS A 58 6.29 -12.89 6.38
N TRP A 59 4.99 -12.74 6.63
CA TRP A 59 4.22 -11.59 6.16
C TRP A 59 4.67 -10.27 6.81
N ASN A 60 4.99 -10.30 8.11
CA ASN A 60 5.52 -9.14 8.84
C ASN A 60 6.86 -8.68 8.27
N SER A 61 7.77 -9.59 7.95
CA SER A 61 9.06 -9.26 7.31
C SER A 61 8.85 -8.56 5.96
N ARG A 62 7.88 -9.05 5.16
CA ARG A 62 7.56 -8.46 3.86
C ARG A 62 6.96 -7.06 3.99
N LEU A 63 6.03 -6.85 4.93
CA LEU A 63 5.44 -5.53 5.20
C LEU A 63 6.49 -4.55 5.74
N ALA A 64 7.38 -5.02 6.63
CA ALA A 64 8.48 -4.22 7.15
C ALA A 64 9.42 -3.77 6.02
N SER A 65 9.76 -4.65 5.07
CA SER A 65 10.59 -4.27 3.91
C SER A 65 9.91 -3.23 3.01
N VAL A 66 8.61 -3.37 2.74
CA VAL A 66 7.84 -2.37 1.95
C VAL A 66 7.84 -1.01 2.65
N THR A 67 7.64 -1.02 3.97
CA THR A 67 7.58 0.18 4.80
C THR A 67 8.96 0.84 4.92
N ASP A 68 10.00 0.05 5.12
CA ASP A 68 11.40 0.49 5.14
C ASP A 68 11.80 1.12 3.79
N CYS A 69 11.41 0.55 2.65
CA CYS A 69 11.64 1.19 1.35
C CYS A 69 10.92 2.55 1.22
N TYR A 70 9.74 2.73 1.83
CA TYR A 70 9.04 4.01 1.83
C TYR A 70 9.78 5.05 2.70
N PHE A 71 10.22 4.67 3.89
CA PHE A 71 10.95 5.55 4.80
C PHE A 71 12.40 5.83 4.36
N LYS A 72 13.13 4.82 3.89
CA LYS A 72 14.49 5.00 3.34
C LYS A 72 14.52 5.82 2.06
N ARG A 73 13.45 5.81 1.26
CA ARG A 73 13.34 6.75 0.13
C ARG A 73 13.11 8.20 0.59
N GLY A 74 12.81 8.41 1.87
CA GLY A 74 12.91 9.70 2.56
C GLY A 74 14.28 9.96 3.20
N GLU A 75 15.02 8.93 3.64
CA GLU A 75 16.39 9.06 4.21
C GLU A 75 17.51 9.15 3.16
N PHE A 76 17.30 8.73 1.90
CA PHE A 76 18.23 8.94 0.77
C PHE A 76 17.89 10.20 -0.07
N ALA A 77 17.18 11.17 0.52
CA ALA A 77 16.92 12.47 -0.09
C ALA A 77 18.02 13.52 0.21
N GLU A 78 19.19 13.09 0.71
CA GLU A 78 20.41 13.90 0.82
C GLU A 78 21.48 13.46 -0.19
#